data_AF-A0A960DCA5-F1
#
_entry.id   AF-A0A960DCA5-F1
#
_cell.length_a   1.000
_cell.length_b   1.000
_cell.length_c   1.000
_cell.angle_alpha   90.00
_cell.angle_beta   90.00
_cell.angle_gamma   90.00
#
_symmetry.space_group_name_H-M   'P 1'
#
loop_
_entity.id
_entity.type
_entity.pdbx_description
1 polymer ?
#
loop_
_entity_poly.entity_id
_entity_poly.type
_entity_poly.pdbx_seq_one_letter_code
_entity_poly.pdbx_strand_id
1 'polypeptide(L)'
;TPGERRDAADKSSSAARHLAARWAAKEAVIKAWSGSRFSKRPVLPEGIHRDIEVVTDMWGRPRVRLSGAIGEHLKEVTIHLSMTHEADVAAAVAVLEER
;
A
#
# COMPACT_ATOMS: atom_id res chain seq x y z
N THR A 1 6.05 7.45 -2.77
CA THR A 1 5.78 8.77 -3.35
C THR A 1 6.55 9.83 -2.57
N PRO A 2 6.68 11.07 -3.09
CA PRO A 2 7.23 12.17 -2.30
C PRO A 2 6.48 12.41 -0.99
N GLY A 3 5.16 12.19 -0.94
CA GLY A 3 4.35 12.27 0.29
C GLY A 3 4.79 11.27 1.35
N GLU A 4 4.96 10.00 0.98
CA GLU A 4 5.43 8.95 1.89
C GLU A 4 6.83 9.23 2.45
N ARG A 5 7.73 9.80 1.63
CA ARG A 5 9.08 10.15 2.07
C ARG A 5 9.09 11.28 3.09
N ARG A 6 8.23 12.29 2.90
CA ARG A 6 8.06 13.38 3.87
C ARG A 6 7.49 12.87 5.19
N ASP A 7 6.37 12.15 5.14
CA ASP A 7 5.76 11.62 6.37
C ASP A 7 6.72 10.70 7.14
N ALA A 8 7.48 9.84 6.46
CA ALA A 8 8.46 8.96 7.11
C ALA A 8 9.63 9.73 7.74
N ALA A 9 10.03 10.86 7.17
CA ALA A 9 11.08 11.72 7.73
C ALA A 9 10.60 12.50 8.96
N ASP A 10 9.30 12.79 9.04
CA ASP A 10 8.70 13.55 10.14
C ASP A 10 8.39 12.67 11.38
N LYS A 11 8.61 11.36 11.32
CA LYS A 11 8.39 10.46 12.47
C LYS A 11 9.56 10.47 13.44
N SER A 12 9.27 10.30 14.73
CA SER A 12 10.26 10.23 15.81
C SER A 12 11.17 8.99 15.75
N SER A 13 10.83 8.01 14.92
CA SER A 13 11.53 6.75 14.75
C SER A 13 12.20 6.69 13.36
N SER A 14 13.14 5.75 13.15
CA SER A 14 13.87 5.63 11.89
C SER A 14 12.95 5.65 10.66
N ALA A 15 13.20 6.59 9.74
CA ALA A 15 12.47 6.69 8.47
C ALA A 15 12.49 5.37 7.69
N ALA A 16 13.58 4.58 7.79
CA ALA A 16 13.69 3.29 7.14
C ALA A 16 12.60 2.30 7.60
N ARG A 17 12.25 2.28 8.89
CA ARG A 17 11.18 1.40 9.42
C ARG A 17 9.81 1.81 8.91
N HIS A 18 9.54 3.11 8.88
CA HIS A 18 8.29 3.63 8.34
C HIS A 18 8.15 3.37 6.84
N LEU A 19 9.24 3.46 6.08
CA LEU A 19 9.26 3.10 4.67
C LEU A 19 9.12 1.59 4.44
N ALA A 20 9.70 0.74 5.30
CA ALA A 20 9.53 -0.71 5.24
C ALA A 20 8.06 -1.12 5.43
N ALA A 21 7.36 -0.50 6.39
CA ALA A 21 5.93 -0.75 6.59
C ALA A 21 5.06 -0.30 5.40
N ARG A 22 5.40 0.82 4.76
CA ARG A 22 4.74 1.27 3.52
C ARG A 22 5.05 0.36 2.34
N TRP A 23 6.26 -0.17 2.27
CA TRP A 23 6.62 -1.18 1.28
C TRP A 23 5.78 -2.44 1.46
N ALA A 24 5.70 -2.97 2.68
CA ALA A 24 4.85 -4.11 3.01
C ALA A 24 3.37 -3.87 2.64
N ALA A 25 2.84 -2.67 2.92
CA ALA A 25 1.48 -2.28 2.55
C ALA A 25 1.25 -2.28 1.03
N LYS A 26 2.18 -1.73 0.24
CA LYS A 26 2.09 -1.76 -1.23
C LYS A 26 2.09 -3.19 -1.76
N GLU A 27 2.99 -4.02 -1.25
CA GLU A 27 3.06 -5.43 -1.62
C GLU A 27 1.78 -6.20 -1.25
N ALA A 28 1.19 -5.91 -0.08
CA ALA A 28 -0.06 -6.52 0.33
C ALA A 28 -1.20 -6.17 -0.63
N VAL A 29 -1.30 -4.91 -1.08
CA VAL A 29 -2.30 -4.48 -2.08
C VAL A 29 -2.07 -5.17 -3.43
N ILE A 30 -0.83 -5.21 -3.92
CA ILE A 30 -0.49 -5.88 -5.19
C ILE A 30 -0.85 -7.36 -5.13
N LYS A 31 -0.54 -8.03 -4.01
CA LYS A 31 -0.82 -9.45 -3.82
C LYS A 31 -2.32 -9.74 -3.69
N ALA A 32 -3.06 -8.92 -2.96
CA ALA A 32 -4.51 -9.06 -2.85
C ALA A 32 -5.16 -8.90 -4.23
N TRP A 33 -4.74 -7.90 -5.02
CA TRP A 33 -5.26 -7.70 -6.38
C TRP A 33 -4.89 -8.84 -7.32
N SER A 34 -3.62 -9.26 -7.33
CA SER A 34 -3.16 -10.38 -8.16
C SER A 34 -3.88 -11.68 -7.79
N GLY A 35 -4.10 -11.92 -6.49
CA GLY A 35 -4.83 -13.07 -5.97
C GLY A 35 -6.31 -13.08 -6.38
N SER A 36 -6.98 -11.91 -6.39
CA SER A 36 -8.36 -11.78 -6.88
C SER A 36 -8.52 -12.15 -8.37
N ARG A 37 -7.41 -12.17 -9.12
CA ARG A 37 -7.35 -12.47 -10.55
C ARG A 37 -6.72 -13.84 -10.83
N PHE A 38 -6.88 -14.80 -9.91
CA PHE A 38 -6.36 -16.16 -10.08
C PHE A 38 -6.72 -16.73 -11.46
N SER A 39 -5.74 -17.36 -12.13
CA SER A 39 -5.87 -17.90 -13.50
C SER A 39 -6.05 -16.86 -14.63
N LYS A 40 -5.90 -15.55 -14.36
CA LYS A 40 -5.88 -14.50 -15.40
C LYS A 40 -4.44 -14.03 -15.66
N ARG A 41 -4.14 -13.59 -16.89
CA ARG A 41 -2.82 -13.03 -17.23
C ARG A 41 -2.51 -11.79 -16.34
N PRO A 42 -1.26 -11.65 -15.86
CA PRO A 42 -0.85 -10.46 -15.12
C PRO A 42 -1.03 -9.20 -15.97
N VAL A 43 -1.53 -8.13 -15.35
CA VAL A 43 -1.69 -6.79 -15.95
C VAL A 43 -0.85 -5.77 -15.17
N LEU A 44 0.23 -6.21 -14.51
CA LEU A 44 1.06 -5.36 -13.66
C LEU A 44 2.09 -4.62 -14.54
N PRO A 45 1.98 -3.28 -14.73
CA PRO A 45 3.02 -2.52 -15.38
C PRO A 45 4.28 -2.43 -14.50
N GLU A 46 5.43 -2.19 -15.12
CA GLU A 46 6.65 -1.82 -14.39
C GLU A 46 6.41 -0.58 -13.53
N GLY A 47 6.88 -0.60 -12.29
CA GLY A 47 6.79 0.56 -11.40
C GLY A 47 5.43 0.79 -10.73
N ILE A 48 4.51 -0.20 -10.75
CA ILE A 48 3.19 -0.13 -10.10
C ILE A 48 3.21 0.34 -8.64
N HIS A 49 4.30 0.08 -7.91
CA HIS A 49 4.46 0.55 -6.51
C HIS A 49 4.41 2.09 -6.38
N ARG A 50 4.62 2.84 -7.47
CA ARG A 50 4.50 4.31 -7.50
C ARG A 50 3.04 4.76 -7.56
N ASP A 51 2.18 3.93 -8.16
CA ASP A 51 0.76 4.15 -8.29
C ASP A 51 -0.04 3.76 -7.03
N ILE A 52 0.63 3.14 -6.06
CA ILE A 52 0.05 2.78 -4.77
C ILE A 52 0.70 3.66 -3.72
N GLU A 53 -0.07 4.58 -3.16
CA GLU A 53 0.39 5.47 -2.11
C GLU A 53 -0.26 5.14 -0.77
N VAL A 54 0.55 5.00 0.26
CA VAL A 54 0.11 4.78 1.65
C VAL A 54 0.12 6.11 2.38
N VAL A 55 -1.07 6.67 2.56
CA VAL A 55 -1.31 7.90 3.31
C VAL A 55 -1.74 7.56 4.74
N THR A 56 -1.41 8.42 5.69
CA THR A 56 -1.86 8.30 7.08
C THR A 56 -2.60 9.56 7.46
N ASP A 57 -3.71 9.42 8.18
CA ASP A 57 -4.42 10.57 8.74
C ASP A 57 -3.67 11.17 9.95
N MET A 58 -4.24 12.21 10.56
CA MET A 58 -3.66 12.86 11.74
C MET A 58 -3.56 11.96 12.98
N TRP A 59 -4.28 10.83 13.00
CA TRP A 59 -4.26 9.85 14.08
C TRP A 59 -3.44 8.59 13.72
N GLY A 60 -2.72 8.60 12.60
CA GLY A 60 -1.86 7.51 12.17
C GLY A 60 -2.59 6.34 11.48
N ARG A 61 -3.89 6.49 11.16
CA ARG A 61 -4.64 5.44 10.47
C ARG A 61 -4.24 5.39 9.00
N PRO A 62 -3.81 4.23 8.47
CA PRO A 62 -3.35 4.13 7.09
C PRO A 62 -4.52 3.98 6.11
N ARG A 63 -4.37 4.56 4.92
CA ARG A 63 -5.24 4.36 3.75
C ARG A 63 -4.41 4.26 2.48
N VAL A 64 -4.97 3.60 1.48
CA VAL A 64 -4.38 3.48 0.14
C VAL A 64 -5.02 4.51 -0.78
N ARG A 65 -4.19 5.30 -1.44
CA ARG A 65 -4.57 6.14 -2.58
C ARG A 65 -3.96 5.53 -3.84
N LEU A 66 -4.80 5.24 -4.82
CA LEU A 66 -4.38 4.67 -6.10
C LEU A 66 -4.33 5.73 -7.19
N SER A 67 -3.39 5.58 -8.11
CA SER A 67 -3.32 6.30 -9.38
C SER A 67 -3.08 5.33 -10.54
N GLY A 68 -3.01 5.86 -11.76
CA GLY A 68 -2.64 5.07 -12.95
C GLY A 68 -3.58 3.89 -13.22
N ALA A 69 -3.04 2.86 -13.86
CA ALA A 69 -3.84 1.72 -14.33
C ALA A 69 -4.47 0.92 -13.17
N ILE A 70 -3.81 0.78 -12.03
CA ILE A 70 -4.36 0.05 -10.88
C ILE A 70 -5.56 0.79 -10.26
N GLY A 71 -5.52 2.13 -10.26
CA GLY A 71 -6.64 2.96 -9.80
C GLY A 71 -7.91 2.72 -10.60
N GLU A 72 -7.79 2.61 -11.93
CA GLU A 72 -8.94 2.31 -12.80
C GLU A 72 -9.53 0.91 -12.55
N HIS A 73 -8.69 -0.09 -12.31
CA HIS A 73 -9.13 -1.46 -12.04
C HIS A 73 -9.79 -1.64 -10.68
N LEU A 74 -9.41 -0.83 -9.69
CA LEU A 74 -9.89 -0.93 -8.30
C LEU A 74 -10.80 0.23 -7.91
N LYS A 75 -11.34 0.98 -8.87
CA LYS A 75 -12.16 2.19 -8.62
C LYS A 75 -13.42 1.91 -7.79
N GLU A 76 -13.98 0.71 -7.90
CA GLU A 76 -15.20 0.27 -7.19
C GLU A 76 -14.90 -0.64 -5.99
N VAL A 77 -13.61 -0.78 -5.63
CA VAL A 77 -13.16 -1.65 -4.55
C VAL A 77 -12.80 -0.82 -3.33
N THR A 78 -13.29 -1.22 -2.16
CA THR A 78 -12.83 -0.67 -0.89
C THR A 78 -11.58 -1.42 -0.42
N ILE A 79 -10.51 -0.69 -0.12
CA ILE A 79 -9.24 -1.26 0.36
C ILE A 79 -9.11 -1.00 1.86
N HIS A 80 -9.22 -2.07 2.65
CA HIS A 80 -8.93 -2.02 4.08
C HIS A 80 -7.47 -2.36 4.30
N LEU A 81 -6.73 -1.49 4.98
CA LEU A 81 -5.29 -1.64 5.20
C LEU A 81 -4.96 -1.63 6.69
N SER A 82 -4.17 -2.60 7.12
CA SER A 82 -3.46 -2.59 8.40
C SER A 82 -1.99 -2.87 8.15
N MET A 83 -1.11 -2.19 8.90
CA MET A 83 0.33 -2.34 8.79
C MET A 83 0.97 -2.23 10.17
N THR A 84 2.00 -3.02 10.40
CA THR A 84 2.79 -3.01 11.62
C THR A 84 4.26 -3.11 11.28
N HIS A 85 5.10 -2.60 12.17
CA HIS A 85 6.54 -2.83 12.11
C HIS A 85 7.08 -2.96 13.53
N GLU A 86 7.99 -3.90 13.72
CA GLU A 86 8.70 -4.12 14.97
C GLU A 86 10.13 -4.50 14.65
N ALA A 87 11.10 -3.90 15.35
CA ALA A 87 12.53 -4.13 15.16
C ALA A 87 12.96 -4.13 13.67
N ASP A 88 13.16 -5.32 13.11
CA ASP A 88 13.65 -5.63 11.77
C ASP A 88 12.57 -6.15 10.80
N VAL A 89 11.33 -6.32 11.27
CA VAL A 89 10.21 -6.84 10.47
C VAL A 89 9.15 -5.77 10.24
N ALA A 90 8.61 -5.77 9.02
CA ALA A 90 7.42 -5.01 8.66
C ALA A 90 6.42 -5.93 7.96
N ALA A 91 5.15 -5.80 8.34
CA ALA A 91 4.06 -6.60 7.80
C ALA A 91 2.84 -5.73 7.50
N ALA A 92 2.04 -6.15 6.54
CA ALA A 92 0.77 -5.51 6.24
C ALA A 92 -0.26 -6.52 5.74
N VAL A 93 -1.52 -6.21 6.01
CA VAL A 93 -2.68 -6.95 5.51
C VAL A 93 -3.54 -5.97 4.73
N ALA A 94 -3.92 -6.37 3.52
CA ALA A 94 -4.85 -5.64 2.67
C ALA A 94 -6.05 -6.53 2.35
N VAL A 95 -7.26 -6.02 2.56
CA VAL A 95 -8.50 -6.67 2.14
C VAL A 95 -9.13 -5.82 1.03
N LEU A 96 -9.44 -6.47 -0.09
CA LEU A 96 -10.17 -5.88 -1.21
C LEU A 96 -11.63 -6.32 -1.08
N GLU A 97 -12.52 -5.37 -0.87
CA GLU A 97 -13.96 -5.58 -0.74
C GLU A 97 -14.67 -4.97 -1.95
N GLU A 98 -15.44 -5.79 -2.66
CA GLU A 98 -16.34 -5.34 -3.72
C GLU A 98 -17.52 -4.58 -3.09
N ARG A 99 -17.95 -3.49 -3.74
CA ARG A 99 -19.09 -2.69 -3.27
C ARG A 99 -20.44 -3.30 -3.61
#